data_AF-A0A9N9INW8-F1
#
_entry.id   AF-A0A9N9INW8-F1
#
_cell.length_a   1.000
_cell.length_b   1.000
_cell.length_c   1.000
_cell.angle_alpha   90.00
_cell.angle_beta   90.00
_cell.angle_gamma   90.00
#
_symmetry.space_group_name_H-M   'P 1'
#
loop_
_entity.id
_entity.type
_entity.pdbx_description
1 polymer ?
#
loop_
_entity_poly.entity_id
_entity_poly.type
_entity_poly.pdbx_seq_one_letter_code
_entity_poly.pdbx_strand_id
1 'polypeptide(L)'
;CTTVNTTHNKQKIIVCGYLLVKDKNRDNSFYWCCEYKDSRNCKGRVVTILEDQSHVLKKFSEHNHAPEPSHADVIQALNNMREIVSQSRERPSQIIHDATINMPEDSFYYMPNNEALHKQISHI
;
A
#
# COMPACT_ATOMS: atom_id res chain seq x y z
N CYS A 1 7.81 -2.03 -9.40
CA CYS A 1 7.29 -2.06 -8.02
C CYS A 1 6.24 -0.97 -7.87
N THR A 2 5.21 -1.13 -7.05
CA THR A 2 4.11 -0.16 -6.97
C THR A 2 4.16 0.61 -5.66
N THR A 3 4.34 1.93 -5.71
CA THR A 3 4.30 2.78 -4.52
C THR A 3 2.86 3.01 -4.08
N VAL A 4 2.63 3.01 -2.77
CA VAL A 4 1.31 3.25 -2.19
C VAL A 4 1.39 4.37 -1.16
N ASN A 5 0.47 5.32 -1.27
CA ASN A 5 0.36 6.45 -0.35
C ASN A 5 -0.45 6.00 0.88
N THR A 6 0.08 6.30 2.07
CA THR A 6 -0.60 6.01 3.34
C THR A 6 -0.75 7.28 4.16
N THR A 7 -1.78 7.33 4.99
CA THR A 7 -2.13 8.51 5.82
C THR A 7 -1.06 8.89 6.83
N HIS A 8 -0.12 7.99 7.16
CA HIS A 8 0.83 8.18 8.26
C HIS A 8 2.26 8.47 7.81
N ASN A 9 2.42 9.25 6.73
CA ASN A 9 3.69 9.83 6.24
C ASN A 9 4.85 8.84 5.99
N LYS A 10 4.59 7.53 6.05
CA LYS A 10 5.55 6.48 5.75
C LYS A 10 5.26 5.99 4.34
N GLN A 11 6.17 6.29 3.42
CA GLN A 11 6.12 5.77 2.06
C GLN A 11 6.11 4.24 2.12
N LYS A 12 5.20 3.62 1.38
CA LYS A 12 5.11 2.16 1.28
C LYS A 12 5.21 1.73 -0.18
N ILE A 13 5.60 0.48 -0.39
CA ILE A 13 5.74 -0.12 -1.71
C ILE A 13 5.28 -1.58 -1.67
N ILE A 14 4.60 -2.02 -2.74
CA ILE A 14 4.23 -3.41 -2.96
C ILE A 14 5.26 -4.05 -3.89
N VAL A 15 5.84 -5.16 -3.45
CA VAL A 15 6.81 -5.96 -4.21
C VAL A 15 6.53 -7.43 -3.99
N CYS A 16 6.28 -8.18 -5.07
CA CYS A 16 6.01 -9.62 -5.02
C CYS A 16 4.88 -10.00 -4.03
N GLY A 17 3.83 -9.17 -3.94
CA GLY A 17 2.70 -9.37 -3.01
C GLY A 17 2.98 -9.02 -1.55
N TYR A 18 4.19 -8.54 -1.23
CA TYR A 18 4.52 -8.05 0.10
C TYR A 18 4.40 -6.53 0.17
N LEU A 19 3.82 -6.05 1.26
CA LEU A 19 3.79 -4.64 1.58
C LEU A 19 5.01 -4.26 2.43
N LEU A 20 5.79 -3.32 1.93
CA LEU A 20 7.02 -2.84 2.55
C LEU A 20 6.93 -1.35 2.88
N VAL A 21 7.60 -0.97 3.95
CA VAL A 21 7.70 0.41 4.45
C VAL A 21 9.11 0.93 4.17
N LYS A 22 9.23 2.19 3.76
CA LYS A 22 10.53 2.83 3.55
C LYS A 22 11.31 2.87 4.86
N ASP A 23 12.53 2.34 4.83
CA ASP A 23 13.48 2.39 5.94
C ASP A 23 14.43 3.58 5.77
N LYS A 24 15.17 3.61 4.66
CA LYS A 24 16.15 4.66 4.35
C LYS A 24 16.44 4.75 2.86
N ASN A 25 17.09 5.82 2.42
CA ASN A 25 17.67 5.96 1.10
C ASN A 25 19.18 6.20 1.20
N ARG A 26 19.94 5.73 0.21
CA ARG A 26 21.35 6.05 -0.01
C ARG A 26 21.59 6.16 -1.52
N ASP A 27 22.10 7.31 -1.95
CA ASP A 27 22.24 7.64 -3.37
C ASP A 27 20.90 7.41 -4.10
N ASN A 28 20.90 6.66 -5.20
CA ASN A 28 19.69 6.27 -5.94
C ASN A 28 19.04 4.99 -5.40
N SER A 29 19.56 4.38 -4.33
CA SER A 29 19.01 3.15 -3.75
C SER A 29 18.08 3.43 -2.59
N PHE A 30 16.89 2.82 -2.63
CA PHE A 30 15.86 2.91 -1.61
C PHE A 30 15.75 1.57 -0.91
N TYR A 31 15.81 1.61 0.42
CA TYR A 31 15.76 0.44 1.29
C TYR A 31 14.41 0.37 1.95
N TRP A 32 13.80 -0.80 1.89
CA TRP A 32 12.46 -1.07 2.37
C TRP A 32 12.48 -2.25 3.33
N CYS A 33 11.62 -2.20 4.35
CA CYS A 33 11.43 -3.25 5.32
C CYS A 33 10.02 -3.81 5.24
N CYS A 34 9.85 -5.10 5.51
CA CYS A 34 8.52 -5.67 5.66
C CYS A 34 7.73 -4.88 6.72
N GLU A 35 6.46 -4.58 6.45
CA GLU A 35 5.63 -3.91 7.44
C GLU A 35 5.42 -4.72 8.72
N TYR A 36 5.53 -6.05 8.64
CA TYR A 36 5.48 -6.96 9.77
C TYR A 36 6.84 -7.18 10.45
N LYS A 37 7.81 -6.30 10.19
CA LYS A 37 9.13 -6.34 10.86
C LYS A 37 8.98 -6.36 12.38
N ASP A 38 8.17 -5.48 12.95
CA ASP A 38 8.07 -5.36 14.41
C ASP A 38 6.99 -6.30 14.98
N SER A 39 5.90 -6.56 14.24
CA SER A 39 4.78 -7.39 14.73
C SER A 39 4.98 -8.89 14.56
N ARG A 40 5.69 -9.35 13.51
CA ARG A 40 5.96 -10.78 13.24
C ARG A 40 7.46 -11.10 13.20
N ASN A 41 8.30 -10.17 13.68
CA ASN A 41 9.77 -10.26 13.61
C ASN A 41 10.28 -10.58 12.19
N CYS A 42 9.58 -10.08 11.16
CA CYS A 42 9.94 -10.38 9.77
C CYS A 42 11.22 -9.65 9.37
N LYS A 43 12.18 -10.37 8.79
CA LYS A 43 13.45 -9.81 8.32
C LYS A 43 13.46 -9.50 6.83
N GLY A 44 12.32 -9.65 6.14
CA GLY A 44 12.17 -9.34 4.72
C GLY A 44 12.55 -7.90 4.40
N ARG A 45 13.43 -7.72 3.41
CA ARG A 45 13.97 -6.44 2.95
C ARG A 45 13.96 -6.39 1.44
N VAL A 46 13.74 -5.19 0.93
CA VAL A 46 13.84 -4.89 -0.50
C VAL A 46 14.76 -3.70 -0.70
N VAL A 47 15.53 -3.74 -1.78
CA VAL A 47 16.24 -2.59 -2.31
C VAL A 47 15.69 -2.30 -3.70
N THR A 48 15.29 -1.06 -3.93
CA THR A 48 14.91 -0.56 -5.26
C THR A 48 15.86 0.54 -5.70
N ILE A 49 15.92 0.79 -7.01
CA ILE A 49 16.53 1.99 -7.59
C ILE A 49 15.39 2.84 -8.15
N LEU A 50 15.50 4.16 -8.08
CA LEU A 50 14.57 5.07 -8.74
C LEU A 50 15.09 5.39 -10.15
N GLU A 51 14.38 4.92 -11.17
CA GLU A 51 14.65 5.16 -12.60
C GLU A 51 13.39 5.73 -13.24
N ASP A 52 13.48 6.87 -13.94
CA ASP A 52 12.34 7.53 -14.59
C ASP A 52 11.11 7.70 -13.69
N GLN A 53 11.35 8.10 -12.43
CA GLN A 53 10.33 8.26 -11.38
C GLN A 53 9.63 6.97 -10.93
N SER A 54 10.12 5.80 -11.37
CA SER A 54 9.61 4.49 -11.01
C SER A 54 10.62 3.67 -10.21
N HIS A 55 10.13 2.89 -9.25
CA HIS A 55 10.98 2.00 -8.46
C HIS A 55 11.20 0.65 -9.16
N VAL A 56 12.44 0.40 -9.54
CA VAL A 56 12.92 -0.86 -10.13
C VAL A 56 13.53 -1.74 -9.05
N LEU A 57 13.15 -3.03 -9.02
CA LEU A 57 13.65 -3.98 -8.03
C LEU A 57 15.13 -4.29 -8.25
N LYS A 58 15.97 -4.04 -7.24
CA LYS A 58 17.41 -4.37 -7.26
C LYS A 58 17.73 -5.61 -6.43
N LYS A 59 17.10 -5.74 -5.26
CA LYS A 59 17.34 -6.85 -4.34
C LYS A 59 16.08 -7.17 -3.56
N PHE A 60 15.83 -8.46 -3.35
CA PHE A 60 14.72 -8.98 -2.58
C PHE A 60 15.25 -10.05 -1.64
N SER A 61 14.87 -10.02 -0.36
CA SER A 61 15.19 -11.07 0.60
C SER A 61 13.95 -11.82 1.02
N GLU A 62 14.12 -13.08 1.42
CA GLU A 62 13.01 -13.92 1.87
C GLU A 62 12.29 -13.35 3.10
N HIS A 63 11.00 -13.64 3.15
CA HIS A 63 10.12 -13.34 4.27
C HIS A 63 9.83 -14.63 5.04
N ASN A 64 9.62 -14.52 6.35
CA ASN A 64 9.20 -15.64 7.20
C ASN A 64 7.67 -15.87 7.19
N HIS A 65 6.98 -15.28 6.23
CA HIS A 65 5.54 -15.42 6.04
C HIS A 65 5.21 -15.39 4.55
N ALA A 66 4.08 -15.98 4.19
CA ALA A 66 3.55 -15.88 2.84
C ALA A 66 3.18 -14.41 2.51
N PRO A 67 3.16 -14.03 1.23
CA PRO A 67 2.50 -12.80 0.81
C PRO A 67 1.04 -12.83 1.29
N GLU A 68 0.47 -11.66 1.59
CA GLU A 68 -0.95 -11.52 1.91
C GLU A 68 -1.58 -10.68 0.80
N PRO A 69 -1.97 -11.30 -0.34
CA PRO A 69 -2.41 -10.58 -1.53
C PRO A 69 -3.60 -9.69 -1.25
N SER A 70 -4.56 -10.17 -0.45
CA SER A 70 -5.74 -9.41 -0.02
C SER A 70 -5.37 -8.09 0.67
N HIS A 71 -4.34 -8.07 1.52
CA HIS A 71 -3.90 -6.85 2.18
C HIS A 71 -3.25 -5.87 1.20
N ALA A 72 -2.42 -6.36 0.27
CA ALA A 72 -1.82 -5.53 -0.77
C ALA A 72 -2.87 -4.97 -1.75
N ASP A 73 -3.84 -5.79 -2.14
CA ASP A 73 -4.92 -5.44 -3.05
C ASP A 73 -5.86 -4.39 -2.43
N VAL A 74 -6.22 -4.53 -1.15
CA VAL A 74 -7.01 -3.52 -0.41
C VAL A 74 -6.26 -2.18 -0.38
N ILE A 75 -4.96 -2.19 -0.09
CA ILE A 75 -4.15 -0.96 -0.06
C ILE A 75 -4.06 -0.33 -1.45
N GLN A 76 -3.93 -1.13 -2.51
CA GLN A 76 -3.92 -0.63 -3.88
C GLN A 76 -5.28 -0.02 -4.25
N ALA A 77 -6.39 -0.69 -3.92
CA ALA A 77 -7.73 -0.20 -4.17
C ALA A 77 -7.98 1.16 -3.50
N LEU A 78 -7.57 1.31 -2.23
CA LEU A 78 -7.67 2.58 -1.50
C LEU A 78 -6.86 3.71 -2.15
N ASN A 79 -5.70 3.39 -2.74
CA ASN A 79 -4.89 4.38 -3.45
C ASN A 79 -5.56 4.85 -4.74
N ASN A 80 -6.08 3.91 -5.53
CA ASN A 80 -6.82 4.24 -6.74
C ASN A 80 -8.05 5.10 -6.42
N MET A 81 -8.78 4.80 -5.34
CA MET A 81 -9.91 5.62 -4.89
C MET A 81 -9.47 7.04 -4.54
N ARG A 82 -8.35 7.22 -3.81
CA ARG A 82 -7.84 8.57 -3.51
C ARG A 82 -7.46 9.34 -4.76
N GLU A 83 -6.84 8.68 -5.74
CA GLU A 83 -6.51 9.32 -7.01
C GLU A 83 -7.76 9.76 -7.75
N ILE A 84 -8.82 8.93 -7.76
CA ILE A 84 -10.11 9.29 -8.33
C ILE A 84 -10.71 10.50 -7.60
N VAL A 85 -10.74 10.51 -6.26
CA VAL A 85 -11.27 11.66 -5.48
C VAL A 85 -10.43 12.92 -5.72
N SER A 86 -9.11 12.79 -5.88
CA SER A 86 -8.24 13.93 -6.18
C SER A 86 -8.46 14.50 -7.58
N GLN A 87 -8.96 13.69 -8.51
CA GLN A 87 -9.16 14.06 -9.91
C GLN A 87 -10.62 14.33 -10.26
N SER A 88 -11.58 13.92 -9.42
CA SER A 88 -13.02 14.07 -9.64
C SER A 88 -13.66 14.93 -8.55
N ARG A 89 -14.77 15.60 -8.87
CA ARG A 89 -15.62 16.30 -7.88
C ARG A 89 -16.65 15.36 -7.25
N GLU A 90 -16.42 14.05 -7.30
CA GLU A 90 -17.38 13.06 -6.84
C GLU A 90 -17.38 12.94 -5.31
N ARG A 91 -18.57 12.68 -4.76
CA ARG A 91 -18.75 12.65 -3.30
C ARG A 91 -18.07 11.39 -2.74
N PRO A 92 -17.25 11.51 -1.68
CA PRO A 92 -16.54 10.38 -1.06
C PRO A 92 -17.44 9.18 -0.70
N SER A 93 -18.72 9.44 -0.39
CA SER A 93 -19.74 8.42 -0.10
C SER A 93 -20.06 7.50 -1.28
N GLN A 94 -20.03 8.01 -2.51
CA GLN A 94 -20.30 7.21 -3.71
C GLN A 94 -19.14 6.26 -4.01
N ILE A 95 -17.91 6.74 -3.82
CA ILE A 95 -16.69 5.97 -4.07
C ILE A 95 -16.51 4.83 -3.07
N ILE A 96 -16.83 5.06 -1.79
CA ILE A 96 -16.87 3.97 -0.78
C ILE A 96 -17.87 2.89 -1.17
N HIS A 97 -19.03 3.26 -1.71
CA HIS A 97 -20.08 2.32 -2.08
C HIS A 97 -19.64 1.42 -3.25
N ASP A 98 -19.13 2.01 -4.32
CA ASP A 98 -18.66 1.28 -5.51
C ASP A 98 -17.45 0.40 -5.20
N ALA A 99 -16.56 0.86 -4.33
CA ALA A 99 -15.43 0.11 -3.82
C ALA A 99 -15.85 -1.16 -3.06
N THR A 100 -16.90 -1.07 -2.25
CA THR A 100 -17.38 -2.17 -1.43
C THR A 100 -18.11 -3.22 -2.29
N ILE A 101 -18.85 -2.78 -3.31
CA ILE A 101 -19.62 -3.67 -4.20
C ILE A 101 -18.72 -4.48 -5.13
N ASN A 102 -17.58 -3.94 -5.55
CA ASN A 102 -16.69 -4.58 -6.54
C ASN A 102 -15.51 -5.34 -5.92
N MET A 103 -15.44 -5.43 -4.59
CA MET A 103 -14.32 -6.08 -3.90
C MET A 103 -14.58 -7.59 -3.70
N PRO A 104 -13.60 -8.48 -3.98
CA PRO A 104 -13.72 -9.90 -3.66
C PRO A 104 -13.98 -10.12 -2.17
N GLU A 105 -14.84 -11.09 -1.84
CA GLU A 105 -15.35 -11.35 -0.48
C GLU A 105 -14.22 -11.55 0.56
N ASP A 106 -13.14 -12.24 0.15
CA ASP A 106 -11.97 -12.48 1.00
C ASP A 106 -11.20 -11.20 1.39
N SER A 107 -11.31 -10.15 0.58
CA SER A 107 -10.65 -8.86 0.82
C SER A 107 -11.47 -7.96 1.74
N PHE A 108 -12.80 -8.15 1.80
CA PHE A 108 -13.69 -7.39 2.68
C PHE A 108 -13.33 -7.59 4.16
N TYR A 109 -12.88 -8.78 4.55
CA TYR A 109 -12.49 -9.09 5.93
C TYR A 109 -11.35 -8.19 6.45
N TYR A 110 -10.50 -7.68 5.55
CA TYR A 110 -9.37 -6.82 5.86
C TYR A 110 -9.67 -5.33 5.63
N MET A 111 -10.88 -4.98 5.22
CA MET A 111 -11.27 -3.61 4.94
C MET A 111 -11.40 -2.82 6.26
N PRO A 112 -10.83 -1.60 6.36
CA PRO A 112 -11.11 -0.71 7.48
C PRO A 112 -12.61 -0.40 7.58
N ASN A 113 -13.12 -0.17 8.79
CA ASN A 113 -14.52 0.19 8.96
C ASN A 113 -14.88 1.54 8.27
N ASN A 114 -16.17 1.78 8.03
CA ASN A 114 -16.64 2.91 7.24
C ASN A 114 -16.19 4.28 7.78
N GLU A 115 -16.10 4.41 9.10
CA GLU A 115 -15.62 5.63 9.76
C GLU A 115 -14.13 5.87 9.53
N ALA A 116 -13.31 4.81 9.61
CA ALA A 116 -11.88 4.87 9.29
C ALA A 116 -11.65 5.19 7.80
N LEU A 117 -12.47 4.63 6.90
CA LEU A 117 -12.43 4.94 5.47
C LEU A 117 -12.76 6.42 5.22
N HIS A 118 -13.86 6.91 5.79
CA HIS A 118 -14.29 8.30 5.64
C HIS A 118 -13.21 9.27 6.12
N LYS A 119 -12.60 9.01 7.27
CA LYS A 119 -11.48 9.81 7.80
C LYS A 119 -10.24 9.77 6.90
N GLN A 120 -9.99 8.65 6.22
CA GLN A 120 -8.85 8.46 5.32
C GLN A 120 -9.00 9.16 3.96
N ILE A 121 -10.22 9.51 3.56
CA ILE A 121 -10.53 10.14 2.27
C ILE A 121 -10.99 11.60 2.41
N SER A 122 -11.45 12.02 3.60
CA SER A 122 -11.87 13.39 3.87
C SER A 122 -10.70 14.36 4.13
N HIS A 123 -9.47 13.87 4.29
CA HIS A 123 -8.25 14.67 4.44
C HIS A 123 -7.66 15.04 3.06
N ILE A 124 -8.48 15.64 2.21
CA ILE A 124 -8.05 16.34 0.99
C ILE A 124 -8.22 17.84 1.24
#